data_AF-A0A090YKK6-F1
#
_entry.id   AF-A0A090YKK6-F1
#
_cell.length_a   1.000
_cell.length_b   1.000
_cell.length_c   1.000
_cell.angle_alpha   90.00
_cell.angle_beta   90.00
_cell.angle_gamma   90.00
#
_symmetry.space_group_name_H-M   'P 1'
#
loop_
_entity.id
_entity.type
_entity.pdbx_description
1 polymer ?
#
loop_
_entity_poly.entity_id
_entity_poly.type
_entity_poly.pdbx_seq_one_letter_code
_entity_poly.pdbx_strand_id
1 'polypeptide(L)'
;MISSMDEKGRVWSSFLAGNEGIIQAVECDVIKINIGINEGDPLFTNILHNKEVGIIVIDFVSRIRIRINGSVVTKLSDASFEVKTEQVFGNCPKYIQARKFTYNETEVGGNKQFNRHYVLNEKQQELISQADTFIIASSSSEGRMDISHRGGMPGFIHIINEQTIVFPDYSGNMLFNTLGNIIENPNVRLLFFW
;
A
#
# COMPACT_ATOMS: atom_id res chain seq x y z
N MET A 1 3.74 -3.19 2.20
CA MET A 1 2.62 -2.22 2.22
C MET A 1 1.32 -2.98 2.11
N ILE A 2 0.26 -2.52 2.75
CA ILE A 2 -1.02 -3.24 2.87
C ILE A 2 -2.20 -2.30 2.65
N SER A 3 -3.23 -2.76 1.96
CA SER A 3 -4.51 -2.08 1.81
C SER A 3 -5.54 -2.68 2.75
N SER A 4 -6.38 -1.83 3.33
CA SER A 4 -7.48 -2.21 4.21
C SER A 4 -8.68 -1.28 3.98
N MET A 5 -9.84 -1.62 4.53
CA MET A 5 -11.06 -0.83 4.41
C MET A 5 -11.60 -0.50 5.80
N ASP A 6 -12.01 0.74 6.02
CA ASP A 6 -12.65 1.14 7.27
C ASP A 6 -14.15 0.82 7.30
N GLU A 7 -14.78 1.00 8.47
CA GLU A 7 -16.21 0.78 8.69
C GLU A 7 -17.13 1.58 7.73
N LYS A 8 -16.63 2.66 7.12
CA LYS A 8 -17.37 3.54 6.21
C LYS A 8 -17.13 3.16 4.74
N GLY A 9 -16.47 2.04 4.48
CA GLY A 9 -16.14 1.57 3.13
C GLY A 9 -14.99 2.35 2.48
N ARG A 10 -14.24 3.16 3.23
CA ARG A 10 -13.12 3.92 2.65
C ARG A 10 -11.88 3.05 2.59
N VAL A 11 -11.21 3.08 1.45
CA VAL A 11 -9.95 2.38 1.19
C VAL A 11 -8.78 3.12 1.86
N TRP A 12 -7.91 2.35 2.49
CA TRP A 12 -6.68 2.81 3.13
C TRP A 12 -5.47 2.07 2.59
N SER A 13 -4.31 2.72 2.67
CA SER A 13 -3.00 2.13 2.37
C SER A 13 -2.05 2.41 3.53
N SER A 14 -1.51 1.36 4.12
CA SER A 14 -0.59 1.43 5.26
C SER A 14 0.81 0.99 4.84
N PHE A 15 1.80 1.74 5.29
CA PHE A 15 3.21 1.44 5.06
C PHE A 15 3.74 0.58 6.21
N LEU A 16 4.22 -0.61 5.88
CA LEU A 16 4.77 -1.55 6.85
C LEU A 16 6.27 -1.68 6.59
N ALA A 17 7.08 -1.36 7.59
CA ALA A 17 8.52 -1.57 7.60
C ALA A 17 8.94 -2.15 8.95
N GLY A 18 10.00 -2.95 8.92
CA GLY A 18 10.49 -3.70 10.07
C GLY A 18 11.70 -4.53 9.67
N ASN A 19 12.30 -5.20 10.64
CA ASN A 19 13.43 -6.09 10.41
C ASN A 19 13.00 -7.39 9.72
N GLU A 20 14.00 -8.23 9.41
CA GLU A 20 13.77 -9.60 8.96
C GLU A 20 12.76 -10.34 9.85
N GLY A 21 11.85 -11.10 9.24
CA GLY A 21 10.77 -11.79 9.94
C GLY A 21 9.47 -11.00 10.11
N ILE A 22 9.38 -9.78 9.56
CA ILE A 22 8.13 -8.99 9.51
C ILE A 22 7.00 -9.74 8.79
N ILE A 23 7.31 -10.53 7.76
CA ILE A 23 6.38 -11.41 7.05
C ILE A 23 7.00 -12.80 6.99
N GLN A 24 6.26 -13.82 7.42
CA GLN A 24 6.69 -15.21 7.45
C GLN A 24 5.58 -16.11 6.89
N ALA A 25 5.91 -17.04 6.00
CA ALA A 25 4.99 -18.12 5.66
C ALA A 25 4.98 -19.13 6.81
N VAL A 26 3.83 -19.32 7.45
CA VAL A 26 3.65 -20.25 8.57
C VAL A 26 2.97 -21.54 8.13
N GLU A 27 2.20 -21.50 7.05
CA GLU A 27 1.63 -22.65 6.34
C GLU A 27 1.73 -22.44 4.82
N CYS A 28 1.22 -23.39 4.03
CA CYS A 28 1.28 -23.31 2.56
C CYS A 28 0.52 -22.11 1.98
N ASP A 29 -0.56 -21.70 2.64
CA ASP A 29 -1.43 -20.60 2.23
C ASP A 29 -1.68 -19.59 3.37
N VAL A 30 -0.85 -19.59 4.41
CA VAL A 30 -0.96 -18.64 5.54
C VAL A 30 0.36 -17.92 5.75
N ILE A 31 0.28 -16.59 5.73
CA ILE A 31 1.38 -15.71 6.14
C ILE A 31 1.07 -15.07 7.49
N LYS A 32 2.07 -15.02 8.36
CA LYS A 32 2.07 -14.24 9.59
C LYS A 32 2.78 -12.92 9.35
N ILE A 33 2.15 -11.84 9.78
CA ILE A 33 2.68 -10.48 9.69
C ILE A 33 2.89 -9.95 11.11
N ASN A 34 4.12 -9.56 11.44
CA ASN A 34 4.50 -8.94 12.71
C ASN A 34 4.89 -7.49 12.44
N ILE A 35 4.13 -6.52 12.93
CA ILE A 35 4.40 -5.10 12.72
C ILE A 35 4.53 -4.35 14.04
N GLY A 36 5.45 -3.38 14.08
CA GLY A 36 5.40 -2.35 15.10
C GLY A 36 4.11 -1.53 14.98
N ILE A 37 3.51 -1.16 16.11
CA ILE A 37 2.34 -0.27 16.14
C ILE A 37 2.78 1.09 15.61
N ASN A 38 2.15 1.56 14.53
CA ASN A 38 2.30 2.95 14.08
C ASN A 38 1.09 3.74 14.59
N GLU A 39 1.29 4.58 15.61
CA GLU A 39 0.22 5.42 16.16
C GLU A 39 -0.44 6.25 15.05
N GLY A 40 -1.76 6.12 14.92
CA GLY A 40 -2.56 6.82 13.91
C GLY A 40 -2.76 6.08 12.60
N ASP A 41 -2.12 4.92 12.39
CA ASP A 41 -2.42 4.04 11.25
C ASP A 41 -3.72 3.24 11.51
N PRO A 42 -4.72 3.29 10.62
CA PRO A 42 -6.02 2.65 10.86
C PRO A 42 -6.03 1.15 10.59
N LEU A 43 -4.93 0.54 10.13
CA LEU A 43 -4.87 -0.86 9.70
C LEU A 43 -5.51 -1.83 10.70
N PHE A 44 -5.09 -1.78 11.96
CA PHE A 44 -5.59 -2.72 12.97
C PHE A 44 -7.08 -2.54 13.26
N THR A 45 -7.59 -1.30 13.21
CA THR A 45 -9.03 -1.03 13.35
C THR A 45 -9.78 -1.52 12.11
N ASN A 46 -9.21 -1.31 10.93
CA ASN A 46 -9.83 -1.69 9.66
C ASN A 46 -9.97 -3.21 9.52
N ILE A 47 -8.92 -3.99 9.84
CA ILE A 47 -8.95 -5.46 9.72
C ILE A 47 -9.89 -6.16 10.71
N LEU A 48 -10.36 -5.45 11.74
CA LEU A 48 -11.42 -5.94 12.62
C LEU A 48 -12.82 -5.84 11.97
N HIS A 49 -13.00 -4.89 11.05
CA HIS A 49 -14.27 -4.64 10.36
C HIS A 49 -14.33 -5.36 9.01
N ASN A 50 -13.31 -5.18 8.17
CA ASN A 50 -13.17 -5.88 6.90
C ASN A 50 -11.86 -6.68 6.91
N LYS A 51 -11.98 -8.01 6.84
CA LYS A 51 -10.82 -8.93 6.89
C LYS A 51 -10.06 -8.99 5.57
N GLU A 52 -10.62 -8.49 4.47
CA GLU A 52 -9.95 -8.48 3.17
C GLU A 52 -8.75 -7.53 3.18
N VAL A 53 -7.61 -8.02 2.69
CA VAL A 53 -6.38 -7.25 2.57
C VAL A 53 -5.68 -7.52 1.24
N GLY A 54 -5.11 -6.45 0.69
CA GLY A 54 -4.19 -6.53 -0.44
C GLY A 54 -2.81 -6.14 0.06
N ILE A 55 -1.80 -6.93 -0.23
CA ILE A 55 -0.44 -6.74 0.25
C ILE A 55 0.50 -6.69 -0.94
N ILE A 56 1.43 -5.74 -0.89
CA ILE A 56 2.57 -5.70 -1.80
C ILE A 56 3.85 -5.65 -0.99
N VAL A 57 4.67 -6.67 -1.21
CA VAL A 57 6.03 -6.79 -0.68
C VAL A 57 6.97 -6.36 -1.81
N ILE A 58 7.87 -5.42 -1.53
CA ILE A 58 8.83 -4.92 -2.50
C ILE A 58 10.21 -4.93 -1.86
N ASP A 59 11.13 -5.68 -2.48
CA ASP A 59 12.56 -5.49 -2.29
C ASP A 59 13.04 -4.51 -3.36
N PHE A 60 13.34 -3.28 -2.96
CA PHE A 60 13.82 -2.24 -3.87
C PHE A 60 15.26 -2.49 -4.35
N VAL A 61 16.08 -3.22 -3.59
CA VAL A 61 17.47 -3.52 -3.99
C VAL A 61 17.45 -4.57 -5.10
N SER A 62 16.77 -5.68 -4.86
CA SER A 62 16.65 -6.77 -5.85
C SER A 62 15.59 -6.49 -6.92
N ARG A 63 14.80 -5.41 -6.75
CA ARG A 63 13.64 -5.04 -7.60
C ARG A 63 12.62 -6.16 -7.72
N ILE A 64 12.41 -6.92 -6.65
CA ILE A 64 11.38 -7.96 -6.61
C ILE A 64 10.12 -7.36 -6.02
N ARG A 65 8.97 -7.65 -6.62
CA ARG A 65 7.68 -7.40 -5.98
C ARG A 65 6.81 -8.65 -5.99
N ILE A 66 6.15 -8.87 -4.86
CA ILE A 66 5.16 -9.93 -4.71
C ILE A 66 3.86 -9.26 -4.29
N ARG A 67 2.78 -9.57 -5.01
CA ARG A 67 1.42 -9.23 -4.59
C ARG A 67 0.79 -10.42 -3.90
N ILE A 68 0.13 -10.14 -2.79
CA ILE A 68 -0.59 -11.12 -1.98
C ILE A 68 -1.96 -10.53 -1.66
N ASN A 69 -3.03 -11.15 -2.13
CA ASN A 69 -4.39 -10.80 -1.73
C ASN A 69 -4.98 -11.96 -0.92
N GLY A 70 -5.77 -11.63 0.11
CA GLY A 70 -6.38 -12.64 0.96
C GLY A 70 -7.12 -12.03 2.15
N SER A 71 -7.41 -12.87 3.14
CA SER A 71 -8.25 -12.50 4.28
C SER A 71 -7.52 -12.74 5.59
N VAL A 72 -7.65 -11.79 6.53
CA VAL A 72 -7.15 -11.95 7.90
C VAL A 72 -7.95 -13.04 8.61
N VAL A 73 -7.28 -14.11 9.03
CA VAL A 73 -7.90 -15.26 9.71
C VAL A 73 -7.74 -15.20 11.22
N THR A 74 -6.60 -14.70 11.69
CA THR A 74 -6.26 -14.66 13.12
C THR A 74 -5.64 -13.31 13.46
N LYS A 75 -6.14 -12.62 14.49
CA LYS A 75 -5.38 -11.53 15.15
C LYS A 75 -4.66 -12.14 16.35
N LEU A 76 -3.34 -12.13 16.33
CA LEU A 76 -2.50 -12.73 17.37
C LEU A 76 -2.21 -11.74 18.50
N SER A 77 -2.08 -10.45 18.18
CA SER A 77 -1.89 -9.35 19.13
C SER A 77 -2.21 -8.01 18.47
N ASP A 78 -1.98 -6.90 19.19
CA ASP A 78 -2.04 -5.55 18.62
C ASP A 78 -0.87 -5.20 17.68
N ALA A 79 0.02 -6.17 17.44
CA ALA A 79 1.21 -6.04 16.60
C ALA A 79 1.35 -7.23 15.62
N SER A 80 0.41 -8.18 15.60
CA SER A 80 0.57 -9.41 14.82
C SER A 80 -0.76 -10.01 14.39
N PHE A 81 -0.82 -10.46 13.14
CA PHE A 81 -1.98 -11.13 12.55
C PHE A 81 -1.57 -12.08 11.43
N GLU A 82 -2.47 -13.00 11.11
CA GLU A 82 -2.30 -14.00 10.06
C GLU A 82 -3.27 -13.73 8.91
N VAL A 83 -2.78 -13.89 7.68
CA VAL A 83 -3.53 -13.73 6.45
C VAL A 83 -3.52 -15.06 5.72
N LYS A 84 -4.71 -15.59 5.44
CA LYS A 84 -4.88 -16.69 4.50
C LYS A 84 -4.83 -16.11 3.09
N THR A 85 -3.86 -16.54 2.31
CA THR A 85 -3.60 -16.04 0.96
C THR A 85 -4.51 -16.72 -0.04
N GLU A 86 -5.13 -15.94 -0.92
CA GLU A 86 -5.93 -16.46 -2.04
C GLU A 86 -5.22 -16.28 -3.37
N GLN A 87 -4.44 -15.20 -3.49
CA GLN A 87 -3.66 -14.90 -4.68
C GLN A 87 -2.26 -14.49 -4.25
N VAL A 88 -1.25 -15.18 -4.77
CA VAL A 88 0.17 -14.84 -4.56
C VAL A 88 0.86 -14.87 -5.91
N PHE A 89 1.37 -13.73 -6.36
CA PHE A 89 2.05 -13.67 -7.65
C PHE A 89 3.13 -12.59 -7.67
N GLY A 90 4.24 -12.92 -8.34
CA GLY A 90 5.27 -11.96 -8.68
C GLY A 90 4.83 -11.09 -9.86
N ASN A 91 5.10 -9.80 -9.79
CA ASN A 91 4.90 -8.90 -10.93
C ASN A 91 6.25 -8.46 -11.50
N CYS A 92 6.27 -8.14 -12.79
CA CYS A 92 7.47 -7.67 -13.52
C CYS A 92 8.22 -6.57 -12.74
N PRO A 93 9.56 -6.54 -12.67
CA PRO A 93 10.33 -5.54 -11.91
C PRO A 93 10.34 -4.13 -12.53
N LYS A 94 9.70 -3.96 -13.70
CA LYS A 94 9.67 -2.68 -14.43
C LYS A 94 9.25 -1.52 -13.52
N TYR A 95 9.96 -0.40 -13.68
CA TYR A 95 9.72 0.86 -12.98
C TYR A 95 9.93 0.84 -11.45
N ILE A 96 10.50 -0.22 -10.87
CA ILE A 96 10.99 -0.16 -9.49
C ILE A 96 12.37 0.51 -9.53
N GLN A 97 12.52 1.69 -8.92
CA GLN A 97 13.84 2.32 -8.81
C GLN A 97 14.65 1.64 -7.71
N ALA A 98 15.88 1.26 -8.05
CA ALA A 98 16.77 0.58 -7.12
C ALA A 98 17.21 1.55 -6.01
N ARG A 99 16.93 1.20 -4.75
CA ARG A 99 17.38 1.96 -3.58
C ARG A 99 17.47 1.06 -2.35
N LYS A 100 18.26 1.51 -1.37
CA LYS A 100 18.35 0.87 -0.05
C LYS A 100 17.48 1.63 0.94
N PHE A 101 16.57 0.92 1.60
CA PHE A 101 15.86 1.45 2.76
C PHE A 101 16.62 1.07 4.03
N THR A 102 16.80 2.03 4.93
CA THR A 102 17.26 1.79 6.30
C THR A 102 16.07 2.02 7.21
N TYR A 103 15.64 0.98 7.91
CA TYR A 103 14.63 1.11 8.95
C TYR A 103 15.32 1.52 10.26
N ASN A 104 14.97 2.70 10.77
CA ASN A 104 15.47 3.21 12.06
C ASN A 104 14.37 3.10 13.11
N GLU A 105 14.50 2.15 14.04
CA GLU A 105 13.54 1.96 15.14
C GLU A 105 13.48 3.15 16.11
N THR A 106 14.56 3.95 16.17
CA THR A 106 14.77 5.02 17.15
C THR A 106 14.02 6.33 16.85
N GLU A 107 13.35 6.47 15.71
CA GLU A 107 12.55 7.67 15.37
C GLU A 107 11.04 7.50 15.64
N VAL A 108 10.64 6.48 16.40
CA VAL A 108 9.27 6.34 16.91
C VAL A 108 9.12 7.18 18.18
N GLY A 109 9.22 8.50 18.04
CA GLY A 109 9.21 9.41 19.18
C GLY A 109 9.23 10.87 18.75
N GLY A 110 8.05 11.42 18.50
CA GLY A 110 7.87 12.84 18.19
C GLY A 110 6.39 13.14 17.98
N ASN A 111 5.97 14.36 18.33
CA ASN A 111 4.63 14.85 17.99
C ASN A 111 4.49 14.92 16.47
N LYS A 112 4.05 13.83 15.84
CA LYS A 112 3.78 13.79 14.40
C LYS A 112 2.53 14.64 14.15
N GLN A 113 2.71 15.84 13.61
CA GLN A 113 1.59 16.67 13.16
C GLN A 113 1.05 16.13 11.83
N PHE A 114 -0.21 15.71 11.83
CA PHE A 114 -0.91 15.29 10.62
C PHE A 114 -1.64 16.47 9.99
N ASN A 115 -1.15 16.95 8.85
CA ASN A 115 -1.83 17.99 8.08
C ASN A 115 -2.78 17.34 7.07
N ARG A 116 -4.08 17.62 7.21
CA ARG A 116 -5.12 17.14 6.29
C ARG A 116 -5.65 18.30 5.47
N HIS A 117 -5.68 18.11 4.17
CA HIS A 117 -6.24 19.08 3.22
C HIS A 117 -7.24 18.37 2.31
N TYR A 118 -8.27 19.10 1.88
CA TYR A 118 -9.25 18.61 0.90
C TYR A 118 -8.76 18.79 -0.55
N VAL A 119 -7.73 19.62 -0.74
CA VAL A 119 -7.06 19.89 -2.01
C VAL A 119 -5.55 19.87 -1.78
N LEU A 120 -4.78 19.54 -2.81
CA LEU A 120 -3.32 19.49 -2.76
C LEU A 120 -2.75 20.91 -2.64
N ASN A 121 -2.11 21.21 -1.52
CA ASN A 121 -1.35 22.46 -1.37
C ASN A 121 -0.03 22.41 -2.16
N GLU A 122 0.62 23.57 -2.32
CA GLU A 122 1.87 23.69 -3.10
C GLU A 122 2.95 22.70 -2.65
N LYS A 123 3.14 22.53 -1.34
CA LYS A 123 4.13 21.60 -0.78
C LYS A 123 3.79 20.14 -1.12
N GLN A 124 2.51 19.75 -1.06
CA GLN A 124 2.07 18.41 -1.45
C GLN A 124 2.24 18.18 -2.95
N GLN A 125 1.96 19.20 -3.76
CA GLN A 125 2.18 19.14 -5.21
C GLN A 125 3.67 18.98 -5.54
N GLU A 126 4.55 19.69 -4.85
CA GLU A 126 6.00 19.53 -5.00
C GLU A 126 6.46 18.12 -4.64
N LEU A 127 6.02 17.58 -3.50
CA LEU A 127 6.33 16.22 -3.05
C LEU A 127 5.87 15.16 -4.05
N ILE A 128 4.65 15.29 -4.58
CA ILE A 128 4.11 14.38 -5.59
C ILE A 128 4.90 14.47 -6.89
N SER A 129 5.32 15.67 -7.29
CA SER A 129 6.10 15.87 -8.52
C SER A 129 7.51 15.25 -8.42
N GLN A 130 8.07 15.20 -7.22
CA GLN A 130 9.37 14.56 -6.95
C GLN A 130 9.27 13.05 -6.71
N ALA A 131 8.07 12.53 -6.43
CA ALA A 131 7.86 11.11 -6.21
C ALA A 131 8.25 10.31 -7.45
N ASP A 132 9.11 9.31 -7.26
CA ASP A 132 9.46 8.33 -8.29
C ASP A 132 8.64 7.03 -8.14
N THR A 133 7.88 6.94 -7.05
CA THR A 133 7.09 5.78 -6.66
C THR A 133 5.81 6.22 -5.97
N PHE A 134 4.69 5.56 -6.32
CA PHE A 134 3.50 5.59 -5.49
C PHE A 134 2.81 4.24 -5.43
N ILE A 135 1.99 4.08 -4.40
CA ILE A 135 1.13 2.93 -4.21
C ILE A 135 -0.31 3.37 -4.39
N ILE A 136 -1.08 2.54 -5.07
CA ILE A 136 -2.52 2.69 -5.20
C ILE A 136 -3.21 1.49 -4.56
N ALA A 137 -3.91 1.75 -3.46
CA ALA A 137 -4.87 0.82 -2.87
C ALA A 137 -6.24 1.04 -3.50
N SER A 138 -6.92 -0.06 -3.80
CA SER A 138 -8.25 -0.09 -4.44
C SER A 138 -9.05 -1.26 -3.88
N SER A 139 -10.35 -1.29 -4.16
CA SER A 139 -11.20 -2.42 -3.77
C SER A 139 -12.27 -2.72 -4.81
N SER A 140 -12.74 -3.96 -4.88
CA SER A 140 -13.96 -4.29 -5.63
C SER A 140 -15.20 -3.70 -4.95
N SER A 141 -16.36 -3.82 -5.61
CA SER A 141 -17.68 -3.51 -5.03
C SER A 141 -18.03 -4.37 -3.81
N GLU A 142 -17.46 -5.58 -3.73
CA GLU A 142 -17.62 -6.52 -2.61
C GLU A 142 -16.65 -6.24 -1.44
N GLY A 143 -15.81 -5.21 -1.57
CA GLY A 143 -14.83 -4.86 -0.54
C GLY A 143 -13.56 -5.72 -0.55
N ARG A 144 -13.31 -6.48 -1.63
CA ARG A 144 -12.05 -7.21 -1.81
C ARG A 144 -10.93 -6.22 -2.10
N MET A 145 -9.85 -6.31 -1.34
CA MET A 145 -8.77 -5.32 -1.37
C MET A 145 -7.66 -5.69 -2.36
N ASP A 146 -7.11 -4.69 -3.05
CA ASP A 146 -5.92 -4.82 -3.91
C ASP A 146 -4.98 -3.63 -3.69
N ILE A 147 -3.68 -3.87 -3.86
CA ILE A 147 -2.67 -2.84 -3.74
C ILE A 147 -1.59 -2.97 -4.82
N SER A 148 -1.26 -1.85 -5.45
CA SER A 148 -0.37 -1.83 -6.62
C SER A 148 0.71 -0.77 -6.48
N HIS A 149 1.93 -1.11 -6.87
CA HIS A 149 3.01 -0.15 -7.06
C HIS A 149 2.95 0.44 -8.48
N ARG A 150 3.15 1.75 -8.57
CA ARG A 150 3.40 2.51 -9.79
C ARG A 150 4.70 3.29 -9.60
N GLY A 151 5.57 3.28 -10.60
CA GLY A 151 6.84 3.99 -10.53
C GLY A 151 7.23 4.59 -11.86
N GLY A 152 8.18 5.51 -11.83
CA GLY A 152 8.67 6.26 -12.98
C GLY A 152 9.83 7.15 -12.58
N MET A 153 10.32 7.97 -13.51
CA MET A 153 11.21 9.08 -13.14
C MET A 153 10.39 10.20 -12.49
N PRO A 154 10.95 10.99 -11.56
CA PRO A 154 10.30 12.18 -11.05
C PRO A 154 9.67 13.01 -12.18
N GLY A 155 8.44 13.46 -11.98
CA GLY A 155 7.62 14.10 -13.01
C GLY A 155 6.73 13.15 -13.83
N PHE A 156 6.76 11.82 -13.60
CA PHE A 156 5.82 10.89 -14.27
C PHE A 156 4.36 11.03 -13.77
N ILE A 157 4.17 11.65 -12.61
CA ILE A 157 2.85 12.05 -12.09
C ILE A 157 2.68 13.52 -12.46
N HIS A 158 1.70 13.81 -13.31
CA HIS A 158 1.35 15.15 -13.74
C HIS A 158 0.24 15.71 -12.87
N ILE A 159 0.44 16.89 -12.30
CA ILE A 159 -0.58 17.60 -11.53
C ILE A 159 -1.30 18.54 -12.49
N ILE A 160 -2.59 18.31 -12.70
CA ILE A 160 -3.42 19.14 -13.58
C ILE A 160 -3.99 20.31 -12.81
N ASN A 161 -4.38 20.08 -11.56
CA ASN A 161 -4.83 21.08 -10.60
C ASN A 161 -4.80 20.49 -9.18
N GLU A 162 -5.21 21.27 -8.18
CA GLU A 162 -5.17 20.88 -6.76
C GLU A 162 -6.01 19.63 -6.41
N GLN A 163 -6.88 19.15 -7.30
CA GLN A 163 -7.74 17.98 -7.10
C GLN A 163 -7.49 16.86 -8.13
N THR A 164 -6.64 17.10 -9.12
CA THR A 164 -6.51 16.21 -10.27
C THR A 164 -5.04 15.93 -10.57
N ILE A 165 -4.69 14.65 -10.52
CA ILE A 165 -3.40 14.14 -11.00
C ILE A 165 -3.61 13.14 -12.13
N VAL A 166 -2.62 13.01 -12.99
CA VAL A 166 -2.59 12.07 -14.10
C VAL A 166 -1.28 11.30 -14.04
N PHE A 167 -1.34 10.00 -14.23
CA PHE A 167 -0.17 9.15 -14.33
C PHE A 167 -0.38 8.14 -15.47
N PRO A 168 0.70 7.68 -16.13
CA PRO A 168 0.59 6.69 -17.18
C PRO A 168 0.16 5.33 -16.62
N ASP A 169 -0.78 4.68 -17.31
CA ASP A 169 -0.99 3.24 -17.13
C ASP A 169 -0.01 2.48 -18.02
N TYR A 170 1.12 2.09 -17.44
CA TYR A 170 2.13 1.32 -18.16
C TYR A 170 1.63 -0.09 -18.48
N SER A 171 2.09 -0.63 -19.62
CA SER A 171 1.86 -2.04 -19.98
C SER A 171 2.29 -2.99 -18.85
N GLY A 172 1.27 -3.57 -18.21
CA GLY A 172 1.41 -4.52 -17.10
C GLY A 172 1.12 -5.96 -17.51
N ASN A 173 0.67 -6.75 -16.55
CA ASN A 173 0.23 -8.14 -16.75
C ASN A 173 -1.18 -8.27 -17.35
N MET A 174 -1.79 -7.16 -17.80
CA MET A 174 -3.15 -7.08 -18.35
C MET A 174 -4.23 -7.73 -17.46
N LEU A 175 -3.99 -7.85 -16.14
CA LEU A 175 -5.00 -8.37 -15.22
C LEU A 175 -6.06 -7.31 -14.85
N PHE A 176 -5.79 -6.04 -15.16
CA PHE A 176 -6.68 -4.91 -14.89
C PHE A 176 -7.17 -4.76 -13.44
N ASN A 177 -6.59 -5.47 -12.45
CA ASN A 177 -7.05 -5.44 -11.05
C ASN A 177 -7.35 -4.03 -10.52
N THR A 178 -6.42 -3.07 -10.67
CA THR A 178 -6.63 -1.70 -10.21
C THR A 178 -7.71 -0.97 -11.00
N LEU A 179 -7.70 -1.07 -12.34
CA LEU A 179 -8.65 -0.35 -13.19
C LEU A 179 -10.06 -0.93 -13.07
N GLY A 180 -10.20 -2.25 -13.02
CA GLY A 180 -11.44 -2.96 -12.75
C GLY A 180 -12.02 -2.56 -11.39
N ASN A 181 -11.18 -2.56 -10.34
CA ASN A 181 -11.59 -2.07 -9.03
C ASN A 181 -12.06 -0.61 -9.07
N ILE A 182 -11.36 0.28 -9.80
CA ILE A 182 -11.75 1.70 -9.93
C ILE A 182 -13.09 1.85 -10.66
N ILE A 183 -13.39 1.01 -11.65
CA ILE A 183 -14.67 1.01 -12.36
C ILE A 183 -15.81 0.60 -11.41
N GLU A 184 -15.59 -0.39 -10.55
CA GLU A 184 -16.59 -0.83 -9.58
C GLU A 184 -16.71 0.10 -8.35
N ASN A 185 -15.58 0.60 -7.85
CA ASN A 185 -15.46 1.47 -6.70
C ASN A 185 -14.37 2.53 -6.95
N PRO A 186 -14.75 3.79 -7.22
CA PRO A 186 -13.80 4.85 -7.58
C PRO A 186 -12.94 5.33 -6.40
N ASN A 187 -13.19 4.84 -5.18
CA ASN A 187 -12.42 5.24 -4.00
C ASN A 187 -11.07 4.52 -3.97
N VAL A 188 -10.00 5.29 -4.14
CA VAL A 188 -8.62 4.80 -4.05
C VAL A 188 -7.83 5.56 -3.00
N ARG A 189 -6.75 4.94 -2.50
CA ARG A 189 -5.78 5.60 -1.64
C ARG A 189 -4.41 5.58 -2.29
N LEU A 190 -3.79 6.75 -2.31
CA LEU A 190 -2.47 6.95 -2.89
C LEU A 190 -1.44 7.23 -1.79
N LEU A 191 -0.30 6.56 -1.86
CA LEU A 191 0.86 6.79 -1.00
C LEU A 191 2.07 7.08 -1.88
N PHE A 192 2.63 8.28 -1.79
CA PHE A 192 3.78 8.74 -2.59
C PHE A 192 5.06 8.72 -1.76
N PHE A 193 6.18 8.34 -2.39
CA PHE A 193 7.52 8.41 -1.79
C PHE A 193 8.61 8.42 -2.88
N TRP A 194 9.83 8.82 -2.49
CA TRP A 194 11.03 8.90 -3.31
C TRP A 194 12.26 8.45 -2.51
#